data_AF-A0A316F3N1-F1
#
_entry.id   AF-A0A316F3N1-F1
#
_cell.length_a   1.000
_cell.length_b   1.000
_cell.length_c   1.000
_cell.angle_alpha   90.00
_cell.angle_beta   90.00
_cell.angle_gamma   90.00
#
_symmetry.space_group_name_H-M   'P 1'
#
loop_
_entity.id
_entity.type
_entity.pdbx_description
1 polymer ?
#
loop_
_entity_poly.entity_id
_entity_poly.type
_entity_poly.pdbx_seq_one_letter_code
_entity_poly.pdbx_strand_id
1 'polypeptide(L)' 'MNNTIIIGYDGSPDARTALTWALDEAARTLAPAEIVYADQWPIWEPAASLVYWASLPSRRRPAT' A
#
# COMPACT_ATOMS: atom_id res chain seq x y z
N MET A 1 22.02 -12.94 -14.86
CA MET A 1 21.18 -12.25 -13.86
C MET A 1 19.85 -11.95 -14.51
N ASN A 2 18.72 -12.08 -13.80
CA ASN A 2 17.41 -11.80 -14.38
C ASN A 2 17.21 -10.28 -14.42
N ASN A 3 17.25 -9.68 -15.61
CA ASN A 3 17.18 -8.21 -15.80
C ASN A 3 15.72 -7.72 -15.94
N THR A 4 14.80 -8.32 -15.18
CA THR A 4 13.38 -7.96 -15.21
C THR A 4 13.17 -6.55 -14.68
N ILE A 5 12.37 -5.77 -15.38
CA ILE A 5 11.91 -4.45 -14.92
C ILE A 5 10.64 -4.64 -14.10
N ILE A 6 10.69 -4.28 -12.82
CA ILE A 6 9.53 -4.31 -11.91
C ILE A 6 8.87 -2.93 -11.89
N ILE A 7 7.55 -2.90 -12.06
CA ILE A 7 6.74 -1.69 -12.20
C ILE A 7 5.74 -1.62 -11.05
N GLY A 8 5.98 -0.75 -10.07
CA GLY A 8 4.99 -0.45 -9.03
C GLY A 8 3.84 0.37 -9.59
N TYR A 9 2.61 -0.04 -9.33
CA TYR A 9 1.41 0.61 -9.84
C TYR A 9 0.36 0.75 -8.73
N ASP A 10 -0.06 1.98 -8.43
CA ASP A 10 -1.16 2.29 -7.50
C ASP A 10 -2.32 3.04 -8.20
N GLY A 11 -2.19 3.27 -9.51
CA GLY A 11 -3.16 4.00 -10.33
C GLY A 11 -3.01 5.53 -10.32
N SER A 12 -2.06 6.08 -9.54
CA SER A 12 -1.75 7.51 -9.51
C SER A 12 -1.22 8.04 -10.87
N PRO A 13 -1.29 9.35 -11.13
CA PRO A 13 -0.70 9.95 -12.33
C PRO A 13 0.81 9.67 -12.47
N ASP A 14 1.54 9.64 -11.36
CA ASP A 14 2.98 9.36 -11.35
C ASP A 14 3.24 7.89 -11.69
N ALA A 15 2.46 6.96 -11.14
CA ALA A 15 2.56 5.54 -11.51
C ALA A 15 2.25 5.28 -12.98
N ARG A 16 1.34 6.05 -13.61
CA ARG A 16 1.10 5.96 -15.06
C ARG A 16 2.28 6.48 -15.88
N THR A 17 2.94 7.54 -15.43
CA THR A 17 4.15 8.06 -16.08
C THR A 17 5.29 7.04 -15.98
N ALA A 18 5.49 6.44 -14.81
CA ALA A 18 6.49 5.39 -14.59
C ALA A 18 6.21 4.14 -15.43
N LEU A 19 4.94 3.72 -15.54
CA LEU A 19 4.53 2.60 -16.40
C LEU A 19 4.93 2.81 -17.86
N THR A 20 4.65 3.99 -18.43
CA THR A 20 5.01 4.31 -19.82
C THR A 20 6.52 4.20 -20.04
N TRP A 21 7.32 4.83 -19.17
CA TRP A 21 8.78 4.77 -19.28
C TRP A 21 9.31 3.33 -19.16
N ALA A 22 8.80 2.56 -18.22
CA ALA A 22 9.28 1.20 -17.97
C ALA A 22 8.97 0.24 -19.12
N LEU A 23 7.80 0.39 -19.75
CA LEU A 23 7.45 -0.40 -20.94
C LEU A 23 8.32 -0.04 -22.15
N ASP A 24 8.62 1.26 -22.34
CA ASP A 24 9.56 1.71 -23.37
C ASP A 24 10.96 1.12 -23.15
N GLU A 25 11.43 1.11 -21.90
CA GLU A 25 12.76 0.59 -21.56
C GLU A 25 12.82 -0.94 -21.69
N ALA A 26 11.76 -1.65 -21.29
CA ALA A 26 11.65 -3.10 -21.48
C ALA A 26 11.71 -3.46 -22.97
N ALA A 27 11.03 -2.69 -23.82
CA ALA A 27 11.05 -2.87 -25.27
C ALA A 27 12.45 -2.62 -25.87
N ARG A 28 13.16 -1.57 -25.42
CA ARG A 28 14.52 -1.25 -25.88
C ARG A 28 15.55 -2.31 -25.49
N THR A 29 15.40 -2.89 -24.31
CA THR A 29 16.39 -3.81 -23.72
C THR A 29 16.05 -5.27 -23.90
N LEU A 30 14.87 -5.58 -24.48
CA LEU A 30 14.31 -6.94 -24.56
C LEU A 30 14.21 -7.60 -23.17
N ALA A 31 14.01 -6.78 -22.14
CA ALA A 31 13.84 -7.24 -20.78
C ALA A 31 12.38 -7.65 -20.52
N PRO A 32 12.13 -8.71 -19.73
CA PRO A 32 10.79 -8.97 -19.20
C PRO A 32 10.32 -7.81 -18.32
N ALA A 33 9.03 -7.49 -18.37
CA ALA A 33 8.39 -6.50 -17.50
C ALA A 33 7.32 -7.15 -16.63
N GLU A 34 7.29 -6.79 -15.35
CA GLU A 34 6.30 -7.27 -14.37
C GLU A 34 5.66 -6.08 -13.65
N ILE A 35 4.32 -6.05 -13.62
CA ILE A 35 3.56 -5.00 -12.95
C ILE A 35 3.08 -5.51 -11.60
N VAL A 36 3.35 -4.74 -10.55
CA VAL A 36 2.90 -5.00 -9.18
C VAL A 36 1.89 -3.94 -8.79
N TYR A 37 0.66 -4.37 -8.55
CA TYR A 37 -0.38 -3.48 -8.04
C TYR A 37 -0.30 -3.40 -6.51
N ALA A 38 -0.17 -2.18 -5.97
CA ALA A 38 -0.18 -1.93 -4.54
C ALA A 38 -1.44 -1.17 -4.17
N ASP A 39 -2.29 -1.78 -3.35
CA ASP A 39 -3.48 -1.16 -2.79
C ASP A 39 -3.53 -1.44 -1.29
N GLN A 40 -4.03 -0.47 -0.54
CA GLN A 40 -4.22 -0.64 0.90
C GLN A 40 -5.53 -1.36 1.11
N TRP A 41 -5.45 -2.57 1.65
CA TRP A 41 -6.66 -3.26 2.09
C TRP A 41 -7.36 -2.42 3.16
N PRO A 42 -8.66 -2.09 3.00
CA PRO A 42 -9.37 -1.32 4.00
C PRO A 42 -9.39 -2.11 5.32
N ILE A 43 -8.70 -1.59 6.34
CA ILE A 43 -8.88 -2.05 7.71
C ILE A 43 -10.23 -1.49 8.14
N TRP A 44 -11.25 -2.34 8.10
CA TRP A 44 -12.49 -2.09 8.82
C TRP A 44 -12.16 -2.19 10.31
N GLU A 45 -11.76 -1.09 10.95
CA GLU A 45 -11.88 -1.03 12.41
C GLU A 45 -13.37 -1.16 12.72
N PRO A 46 -13.82 -2.24 13.40
CA PRO A 46 -15.20 -2.30 13.83
C PRO A 46 -15.46 -1.07 14.69
N ALA A 47 -16.59 -0.38 14.48
CA ALA A 47 -17.02 0.68 15.39
C ALA A 47 -16.99 0.23 16.87
N ALA A 48 -17.08 -1.09 17.12
CA ALA A 48 -16.87 -1.71 18.43
C ALA A 48 -15.51 -1.41 19.06
N SER A 49 -14.41 -1.29 18.30
CA SER A 49 -13.07 -0.92 18.82
C SER A 49 -13.07 0.50 19.39
N LEU A 50 -13.76 1.43 18.70
CA LEU A 50 -13.90 2.81 19.16
C LEU A 50 -14.85 2.93 20.36
N VAL A 51 -15.92 2.13 20.38
CA VAL A 51 -16.85 2.09 21.52
C VAL A 51 -16.20 1.44 22.75
N TYR A 52 -15.31 0.45 22.57
CA TYR A 52 -14.63 -0.24 23.67
C TYR A 52 -13.74 0.69 24.50
N TRP A 53 -12.88 1.52 23.88
CA TRP A 53 -12.03 2.43 24.65
C TRP A 53 -12.83 3.55 25.33
N ALA A 54 -13.93 3.98 24.72
CA ALA A 54 -14.82 5.00 25.28
C ALA A 54 -15.71 4.46 26.41
N SER A 55 -15.94 3.15 26.46
CA SER A 55 -16.76 2.49 27.49
C SER A 55 -15.96 1.92 28.66
N LEU A 56 -14.62 1.93 28.58
CA LEU A 56 -13.79 1.57 29.72
C LEU A 56 -13.99 2.60 30.85
N PRO A 57 -14.44 2.17 32.05
CA PRO A 57 -14.48 3.05 33.19
C PRO A 57 -13.07 3.58 33.42
N SER A 58 -12.94 4.90 33.61
CA SER A 58 -11.67 5.50 34.01
C SER A 58 -11.17 4.74 35.23
N ARG A 59 -10.11 3.94 35.05
CA ARG A 59 -9.43 3.25 36.15
C ARG A 59 -9.01 4.35 37.11
N ARG A 60 -9.77 4.55 38.18
CA ARG A 60 -9.39 5.46 39.26
C ARG A 60 -8.06 4.94 39.78
N ARG A 61 -7.00 5.74 39.60
CA ARG A 61 -5.72 5.47 40.26
C ARG A 61 -6.00 5.42 41.77
N PRO A 62 -5.64 4.36 42.48
CA PRO A 62 -5.77 4.35 43.93
C PRO A 62 -4.88 5.46 44.49
N ALA A 63 -5.46 6.36 45.28
CA ALA A 63 -4.68 7.31 46.06
C ALA A 63 -3.95 6.53 47.16
N THR A 64 -2.64 6.77 47.24
CA THR A 64 -1.71 6.27 48.28
C THR A 64 -2.14 6.65 49.68
#